data_AF-A0A948QA51-F1
#
_entry.id   AF-A0A948QA51-F1
#
_cell.length_a   1.000
_cell.length_b   1.000
_cell.length_c   1.000
_cell.angle_alpha   90.00
_cell.angle_beta   90.00
_cell.angle_gamma   90.00
#
_symmetry.space_group_name_H-M   'P 1'
#
loop_
_entity.id
_entity.type
_entity.pdbx_description
1 polymer ?
#
loop_
_entity_poly.entity_id
_entity_poly.type
_entity_poly.pdbx_seq_one_letter_code
_entity_poly.pdbx_strand_id
1 'polypeptide(L)'
;MNSTEWKEKLSSIKDSFSISALKSNADNIDALETEYLGRKGFLMLLLRDLKDFSLEEKKILGPLGNTLKAEITDKLLELKNKFGSVSSAGLKNDFDLTLPAFPYVKGSLHPITQTINKMIEVFLKLGFSVAEGPFLENEYYNFEALNIPEDHSSRDMHDTFYSDIKDSKNRDLLLRTHTSPVQIRTMEKQDPPLRIISPGRVFRRDAIDASHSFVFHQIEGFYVDKNVSMADLKWTLETFIKELFGEKVTLRFRPSYFPFVEPGAEVDMSCVFCDDKKGKCPVCKGTGWIEVLGAGTIHPKVLKSCDYDSDKWSGFAFGAGVERFAMLLFGIKDMRVLYENDLRILKRL
;
A
#
# COMPACT_ATOMS: atom_id res chain seq x y z
N MET A 1 -43.86 48.10 52.01
CA MET A 1 -42.70 47.65 52.78
C MET A 1 -41.95 48.90 53.19
N ASN A 2 -41.70 49.10 54.49
CA ASN A 2 -40.93 50.27 54.94
C ASN A 2 -39.41 50.00 54.84
N SER A 3 -38.58 51.05 54.98
CA SER A 3 -37.12 50.91 54.86
C SER A 3 -36.50 49.97 55.90
N THR A 4 -37.15 49.77 57.05
CA THR A 4 -36.66 48.91 58.13
C THR A 4 -36.92 47.43 57.80
N GLU A 5 -38.14 47.10 57.38
CA GLU A 5 -38.54 45.77 56.89
C GLU A 5 -37.69 45.32 55.69
N TRP A 6 -37.32 46.24 54.80
CA TRP A 6 -36.45 45.92 53.66
C TRP A 6 -35.06 45.50 54.11
N LYS A 7 -34.48 46.19 55.11
CA LYS A 7 -33.16 45.86 55.68
C LYS A 7 -33.19 44.54 56.46
N GLU A 8 -34.26 44.26 57.19
CA GLU A 8 -34.45 42.98 57.90
C GLU A 8 -34.51 41.81 56.92
N LYS A 9 -35.26 41.96 55.81
CA LYS A 9 -35.29 40.94 54.75
C LYS A 9 -33.93 40.77 54.08
N LEU A 10 -33.19 41.84 53.84
CA LEU A 10 -31.83 41.75 53.29
C LEU A 10 -30.89 40.97 54.23
N SER A 11 -30.98 41.22 55.55
CA SER A 11 -30.21 40.48 56.57
C SER A 11 -30.60 39.00 56.59
N SER A 12 -31.90 38.70 56.55
CA SER A 12 -32.40 37.32 56.52
C SER A 12 -31.93 36.55 55.29
N ILE A 13 -31.88 37.19 54.12
CA ILE A 13 -31.34 36.57 52.89
C ILE A 13 -29.84 36.29 53.03
N LYS A 14 -29.07 37.22 53.63
CA LYS A 14 -27.64 37.03 53.89
C LYS A 14 -27.38 35.84 54.82
N ASP A 15 -28.16 35.72 55.89
CA ASP A 15 -28.03 34.62 56.85
C ASP A 15 -28.42 33.27 56.25
N SER A 16 -29.53 33.23 55.50
CA SER A 16 -29.99 32.04 54.78
C SER A 16 -28.96 31.57 53.75
N PHE A 17 -28.41 32.50 52.96
CA PHE A 17 -27.35 32.18 52.00
C PHE A 17 -26.11 31.63 52.68
N SER A 18 -25.69 32.22 53.80
CA SER A 18 -24.51 31.75 54.55
C SER A 18 -24.69 30.31 55.07
N ILE A 19 -25.88 29.98 55.57
CA ILE A 19 -26.22 28.62 56.02
C ILE A 19 -26.24 27.63 54.85
N SER A 20 -26.87 28.01 53.74
CA SER A 20 -26.95 27.16 52.56
C SER A 20 -25.58 26.97 51.89
N ALA A 21 -24.74 28.00 51.88
CA ALA A 21 -23.36 27.92 51.39
C ALA A 21 -22.50 26.96 52.22
N LEU A 22 -22.67 26.94 53.55
CA LEU A 22 -21.99 25.99 54.44
C LEU A 22 -22.42 24.52 54.22
N LYS A 23 -23.67 24.30 53.80
CA LYS A 23 -24.22 22.97 53.50
C LYS A 23 -24.05 22.55 52.03
N SER A 24 -23.44 23.38 51.21
CA SER A 24 -23.33 23.16 49.76
C SER A 24 -22.30 22.06 49.42
N ASN A 25 -22.62 21.28 48.39
CA ASN A 25 -21.76 20.28 47.76
C ASN A 25 -21.71 20.55 46.24
N ALA A 26 -20.89 19.78 45.50
CA ALA A 26 -20.68 19.97 44.05
C ALA A 26 -21.98 20.00 43.23
N ASP A 27 -22.98 19.21 43.60
CA ASP A 27 -24.23 19.05 42.84
C ASP A 27 -25.24 20.18 43.08
N ASN A 28 -25.12 20.91 44.18
CA ASN A 28 -26.14 21.88 44.62
C ASN A 28 -25.74 23.34 44.39
N ILE A 29 -24.56 23.62 43.82
CA ILE A 29 -24.06 25.00 43.64
C ILE A 29 -24.90 25.78 42.63
N ASP A 30 -25.27 25.15 41.51
CA ASP A 30 -26.07 25.80 40.46
C ASP A 30 -27.53 26.01 40.92
N ALA A 31 -28.04 25.14 41.79
CA ALA A 31 -29.34 25.31 42.44
C ALA A 31 -29.32 26.52 43.38
N LEU A 32 -28.25 26.68 44.18
CA LEU A 32 -28.05 27.84 45.06
C LEU A 32 -27.92 29.16 44.28
N GLU A 33 -27.19 29.15 43.16
CA GLU A 33 -27.10 30.33 42.28
C GLU A 33 -28.49 30.73 41.75
N THR A 34 -29.28 29.75 41.32
CA THR A 34 -30.63 29.98 40.80
C THR A 34 -31.58 30.51 41.88
N GLU A 35 -31.49 29.97 43.10
CA GLU A 35 -32.35 30.32 44.24
C GLU A 35 -32.11 31.75 44.75
N TYR A 36 -30.86 32.22 44.76
CA TYR A 36 -30.52 33.54 45.31
C TYR A 36 -30.33 34.61 44.23
N LEU A 37 -29.62 34.30 43.14
CA LEU A 37 -29.26 35.24 42.07
C LEU A 37 -30.10 35.09 40.79
N GLY A 38 -30.93 34.05 40.68
CA GLY A 38 -31.80 33.85 39.52
C GLY A 38 -32.84 34.96 39.34
N ARG A 39 -33.49 35.00 38.18
CA ARG A 39 -34.52 36.03 37.86
C ARG A 39 -35.71 36.04 38.83
N LYS A 40 -36.00 34.91 39.47
CA LYS A 40 -36.99 34.74 40.54
C LYS A 40 -36.34 34.51 41.92
N GLY A 41 -35.04 34.74 42.04
CA GLY A 41 -34.29 34.48 43.26
C GLY A 41 -34.58 35.49 44.35
N PHE A 42 -34.35 35.09 45.60
CA PHE A 42 -34.72 35.90 46.78
C PHE A 42 -34.11 37.31 46.73
N LEU A 43 -32.84 37.45 46.34
CA LEU A 43 -32.17 38.74 46.28
C LEU A 43 -32.68 39.60 45.11
N MET A 44 -32.90 39.00 43.93
CA MET A 44 -33.37 39.72 42.75
C MET A 44 -34.81 40.22 42.91
N LEU A 45 -35.67 39.46 43.62
CA LEU A 45 -37.01 39.90 43.98
C LEU A 45 -36.97 41.08 44.96
N LEU A 46 -36.14 41.01 46.01
CA LEU A 46 -36.00 42.10 46.98
C LEU A 46 -35.42 43.39 46.35
N LEU A 47 -34.49 43.26 45.41
CA LEU A 47 -33.96 44.39 44.62
C LEU A 47 -35.01 44.99 43.67
N ARG A 48 -35.98 44.19 43.19
CA ARG A 48 -37.07 44.71 42.35
C ARG A 48 -38.06 45.57 43.14
N ASP A 49 -38.30 45.20 44.39
CA ASP A 49 -39.19 45.95 45.30
C ASP A 49 -38.64 47.35 45.62
N LEU A 50 -37.35 47.61 45.35
CA LEU A 50 -36.78 48.97 45.43
C LEU A 50 -37.48 49.96 44.50
N LYS A 51 -38.19 49.53 43.44
CA LYS A 51 -38.92 50.43 42.53
C LYS A 51 -39.93 51.31 43.26
N ASP A 52 -40.53 50.80 44.33
CA ASP A 52 -41.64 51.44 45.06
C ASP A 52 -41.18 52.42 46.16
N PHE A 53 -39.87 52.57 46.36
CA PHE A 53 -39.27 53.49 47.35
C PHE A 53 -38.99 54.89 46.77
N SER A 54 -38.87 55.88 47.66
CA SER A 54 -38.50 57.26 47.29
C SER A 54 -37.05 57.35 46.78
N LEU A 55 -36.72 58.44 46.09
CA LEU A 55 -35.36 58.68 45.57
C LEU A 55 -34.29 58.79 46.68
N GLU A 56 -34.64 59.28 47.86
CA GLU A 56 -33.74 59.37 49.01
C GLU A 56 -33.47 57.99 49.63
N GLU A 57 -34.50 57.17 49.78
CA GLU A 57 -34.36 55.80 50.32
C GLU A 57 -33.62 54.87 49.34
N LYS A 58 -33.86 55.02 48.03
CA LYS A 58 -33.14 54.27 46.98
C LYS A 58 -31.63 54.50 47.03
N LYS A 59 -31.18 55.73 47.33
CA LYS A 59 -29.75 56.06 47.47
C LYS A 59 -29.08 55.35 48.65
N ILE A 60 -29.85 54.98 49.68
CA ILE A 60 -29.34 54.30 50.88
C ILE A 60 -29.45 52.78 50.74
N LEU A 61 -30.58 52.27 50.24
CA LEU A 61 -30.87 50.84 50.17
C LEU A 61 -30.23 50.13 48.96
N GLY A 62 -30.13 50.82 47.82
CA GLY A 62 -29.55 50.28 46.58
C GLY A 62 -28.11 49.79 46.75
N PRO A 63 -27.19 50.57 47.35
CA PRO A 63 -25.82 50.13 47.62
C PRO A 63 -25.75 48.87 48.48
N LEU A 64 -26.56 48.78 49.55
CA LEU A 64 -26.57 47.63 50.46
C LEU A 64 -26.95 46.32 49.74
N GLY A 65 -27.96 46.38 48.86
CA GLY A 65 -28.36 45.22 48.06
C GLY A 65 -27.31 44.81 47.03
N ASN A 66 -26.63 45.77 46.41
CA ASN A 66 -25.54 45.50 45.47
C ASN A 66 -24.30 44.91 46.16
N THR A 67 -23.97 45.36 47.38
CA THR A 67 -22.88 44.78 48.17
C THR A 67 -23.16 43.31 48.50
N LEU A 68 -24.37 42.99 48.97
CA LEU A 68 -24.73 41.59 49.24
C LEU A 68 -24.71 40.73 47.97
N LYS A 69 -25.13 41.30 46.83
CA LYS A 69 -25.04 40.62 45.54
C LYS A 69 -23.60 40.26 45.18
N ALA A 70 -22.66 41.17 45.39
CA ALA A 70 -21.24 40.91 45.17
C ALA A 70 -20.71 39.81 46.11
N GLU A 71 -21.01 39.90 47.41
CA GLU A 71 -20.61 38.88 48.41
C GLU A 71 -21.12 37.47 48.05
N ILE A 72 -22.38 37.36 47.62
CA ILE A 72 -22.98 36.08 47.20
C ILE A 72 -22.29 35.54 45.94
N THR A 73 -22.01 36.42 44.97
CA THR A 73 -21.38 36.04 43.71
C THR A 73 -19.96 35.53 43.93
N ASP A 74 -19.17 36.23 44.76
CA ASP A 74 -17.80 35.85 45.08
C ASP A 74 -17.76 34.51 45.83
N LYS A 75 -18.67 34.30 46.78
CA LYS A 75 -18.74 33.03 47.53
C LYS A 75 -19.16 31.85 46.67
N LEU A 76 -20.09 32.04 45.74
CA LEU A 76 -20.46 31.00 44.77
C LEU A 76 -19.28 30.65 43.86
N LEU A 77 -18.51 31.64 43.42
CA LEU A 77 -17.33 31.42 42.59
C LEU A 77 -16.23 30.64 43.36
N GLU A 78 -16.02 30.96 44.63
CA GLU A 78 -15.12 30.20 45.52
C GLU A 78 -15.56 28.73 45.66
N LEU A 79 -16.87 28.50 45.85
CA LEU A 79 -17.43 27.15 45.93
C LEU A 79 -17.29 26.39 44.60
N LYS A 80 -17.58 27.02 43.46
CA LYS A 80 -17.41 26.40 42.13
C LYS A 80 -15.96 25.99 41.87
N ASN A 81 -15.00 26.82 42.26
CA ASN A 81 -13.58 26.48 42.12
C ASN A 81 -13.14 25.33 43.05
N LYS A 82 -13.66 25.32 44.30
CA LYS A 82 -13.38 24.26 45.27
C LYS A 82 -13.89 22.89 44.81
N PHE A 83 -15.05 22.83 44.16
CA PHE A 83 -15.64 21.57 43.71
C PHE A 83 -15.31 21.19 42.26
N GLY A 84 -15.08 22.17 41.38
CA GLY A 84 -14.72 21.94 39.97
C GLY A 84 -13.32 21.33 39.76
N SER A 85 -12.43 21.45 40.75
CA SER A 85 -11.10 20.82 40.74
C SER A 85 -11.13 19.32 41.10
N VAL A 86 -12.24 18.81 41.64
CA VAL A 86 -12.37 17.42 42.13
C VAL A 86 -12.99 16.50 41.08
N SER A 87 -13.80 17.03 40.16
CA SER A 87 -14.57 16.25 39.18
C SER A 87 -13.75 15.68 38.01
N SER A 88 -12.56 16.21 37.70
CA SER A 88 -11.73 15.72 36.58
C SER A 88 -10.56 14.83 37.01
N ALA A 89 -10.23 14.76 38.30
CA ALA A 89 -9.10 13.97 38.81
C ALA A 89 -9.51 12.57 39.33
N GLY A 90 -10.81 12.31 39.50
CA GLY A 90 -11.34 11.15 40.22
C GLY A 90 -11.91 10.02 39.36
N LEU A 91 -12.03 10.18 38.04
CA LEU A 91 -12.25 9.02 37.17
C LEU A 91 -10.90 8.32 37.03
N LYS A 92 -10.62 7.38 37.94
CA LYS A 92 -9.70 6.29 37.62
C LYS A 92 -10.19 5.72 36.30
N ASN A 93 -9.49 6.04 35.23
CA ASN A 93 -9.64 5.33 33.96
C ASN A 93 -9.19 3.89 34.23
N ASP A 94 -10.11 3.05 34.73
CA ASP A 94 -9.99 1.58 34.78
C ASP A 94 -10.08 0.99 33.36
N PHE A 95 -9.63 1.73 32.35
CA PHE A 95 -9.57 1.30 30.98
C PHE A 95 -8.25 0.54 30.80
N ASP A 96 -8.34 -0.76 30.55
CA ASP A 96 -7.18 -1.56 30.20
C ASP A 96 -6.70 -1.18 28.79
N LEU A 97 -5.67 -0.34 28.75
CA LEU A 97 -5.03 0.11 27.51
C LEU A 97 -4.31 -1.03 26.74
N THR A 98 -4.20 -2.22 27.33
CA THR A 98 -3.65 -3.41 26.67
C THR A 98 -4.71 -4.22 25.93
N LEU A 99 -6.00 -3.91 26.11
CA LEU A 99 -7.06 -4.57 25.35
C LEU A 99 -6.85 -4.30 23.85
N PRO A 100 -6.95 -5.35 23.01
CA PRO A 100 -6.87 -5.17 21.58
C PRO A 100 -8.00 -4.24 21.12
N ALA A 101 -7.66 -3.27 20.28
CA ALA A 101 -8.65 -2.45 19.59
C ALA A 101 -9.57 -3.34 18.73
N PHE A 102 -10.70 -2.78 18.31
CA PHE A 102 -11.61 -3.46 17.39
C PHE A 102 -10.82 -4.00 16.18
N PRO A 103 -10.98 -5.29 15.82
CA PRO A 103 -10.11 -5.93 14.85
C PRO A 103 -10.23 -5.24 13.49
N TYR A 104 -9.12 -4.63 13.06
CA TYR A 104 -8.97 -4.11 11.70
C TYR A 104 -8.15 -5.11 10.89
N VAL A 105 -8.80 -5.82 9.96
CA VAL A 105 -8.11 -6.80 9.11
C VAL A 105 -7.39 -6.06 7.99
N LYS A 106 -6.06 -5.92 8.12
CA LYS A 106 -5.22 -5.44 7.02
C LYS A 106 -5.13 -6.51 5.94
N GLY A 107 -5.43 -6.16 4.70
CA GLY A 107 -5.22 -7.06 3.56
C GLY A 107 -3.74 -7.25 3.21
N SER A 108 -3.43 -8.29 2.46
CA SER A 108 -2.10 -8.55 1.88
C SER A 108 -2.20 -8.58 0.35
N LEU A 109 -1.09 -8.24 -0.32
CA LEU A 109 -0.96 -8.44 -1.76
C LEU A 109 -0.62 -9.90 -2.04
N HIS A 110 -1.10 -10.42 -3.16
CA HIS A 110 -0.74 -11.76 -3.60
C HIS A 110 0.79 -11.90 -3.79
N PRO A 111 1.42 -13.04 -3.47
CA PRO A 111 2.87 -13.22 -3.60
C PRO A 111 3.40 -12.94 -5.01
N ILE A 112 2.62 -13.28 -6.05
CA ILE A 112 2.94 -12.93 -7.44
C ILE A 112 2.99 -11.40 -7.62
N THR A 113 1.97 -10.67 -7.15
CA THR A 113 1.94 -9.20 -7.24
C THR A 113 3.09 -8.57 -6.47
N GLN A 114 3.38 -9.06 -5.26
CA GLN A 114 4.54 -8.59 -4.49
C GLN A 114 5.85 -8.82 -5.26
N THR A 115 5.99 -9.98 -5.91
CA THR A 115 7.18 -10.33 -6.70
C THR A 115 7.31 -9.44 -7.94
N ILE A 116 6.23 -9.25 -8.70
CA ILE A 116 6.20 -8.35 -9.86
C ILE A 116 6.61 -6.94 -9.44
N ASN A 117 6.01 -6.40 -8.37
CA ASN A 117 6.33 -5.06 -7.88
C ASN A 117 7.81 -4.93 -7.49
N LYS A 118 8.36 -5.92 -6.78
CA LYS A 118 9.79 -5.96 -6.45
C LYS A 118 10.66 -5.98 -7.70
N MET A 119 10.37 -6.86 -8.66
CA MET A 119 11.14 -6.94 -9.92
C MET A 119 11.07 -5.63 -10.71
N ILE A 120 9.89 -5.03 -10.83
CA ILE A 120 9.69 -3.72 -11.47
C ILE A 120 10.53 -2.65 -10.77
N GLU A 121 10.48 -2.57 -9.43
CA GLU A 121 11.23 -1.57 -8.66
C GLU A 121 12.73 -1.60 -8.97
N VAL A 122 13.32 -2.80 -9.07
CA VAL A 122 14.74 -2.95 -9.41
C VAL A 122 15.04 -2.40 -10.81
N PHE A 123 14.22 -2.72 -11.81
CA PHE A 123 14.42 -2.24 -13.17
C PHE A 123 14.13 -0.74 -13.33
N LEU A 124 13.18 -0.18 -12.58
CA LEU A 124 12.95 1.27 -12.52
C LEU A 124 14.20 2.01 -12.03
N LYS A 125 14.90 1.49 -11.00
CA LYS A 125 16.17 2.05 -10.53
C LYS A 125 17.27 2.02 -11.59
N LEU A 126 17.22 1.06 -12.52
CA LEU A 126 18.14 0.94 -13.67
C LEU A 126 17.71 1.81 -14.88
N GLY A 127 16.61 2.56 -14.75
CA GLY A 127 16.10 3.44 -15.80
C GLY A 127 15.29 2.74 -16.88
N PHE A 128 14.77 1.54 -16.61
CA PHE A 128 13.76 0.91 -17.46
C PHE A 128 12.39 1.51 -17.18
N SER A 129 11.52 1.51 -18.18
CA SER A 129 10.12 1.87 -18.07
C SER A 129 9.23 0.65 -18.28
N VAL A 130 8.00 0.70 -17.76
CA VAL A 130 7.05 -0.42 -17.84
C VAL A 130 6.15 -0.23 -19.07
N ALA A 131 6.01 -1.29 -19.87
CA ALA A 131 5.04 -1.38 -20.95
C ALA A 131 4.16 -2.62 -20.78
N GLU A 132 2.92 -2.53 -21.25
CA GLU A 132 1.98 -3.65 -21.24
C GLU A 132 1.40 -3.88 -22.64
N GLY A 133 1.01 -5.12 -22.91
CA GLY A 133 0.38 -5.52 -24.17
C GLY A 133 -0.84 -6.41 -23.94
N PRO A 134 -1.62 -6.67 -25.01
CA PRO A 134 -2.82 -7.49 -24.92
C PRO A 134 -2.47 -8.95 -24.61
N PHE A 135 -3.44 -9.71 -24.09
CA PHE A 135 -3.31 -11.15 -23.88
C PHE A 135 -3.55 -11.95 -25.16
N LEU A 136 -4.47 -11.48 -26.01
CA LEU A 136 -4.69 -12.01 -27.33
C LEU A 136 -3.75 -11.31 -28.30
N GLU A 137 -2.92 -12.11 -28.96
CA GLU A 137 -1.98 -11.67 -29.99
C GLU A 137 -2.28 -12.39 -31.30
N ASN A 138 -1.71 -11.88 -32.40
CA ASN A 138 -1.68 -12.62 -33.65
C ASN A 138 -0.32 -13.32 -33.82
N GLU A 139 -0.23 -14.24 -34.79
CA GLU A 139 1.00 -14.98 -35.06
C GLU A 139 2.19 -14.09 -35.43
N TYR A 140 1.93 -12.97 -36.12
CA TYR A 140 2.98 -12.05 -36.50
C TYR A 140 3.73 -11.51 -35.29
N TYR A 141 3.00 -10.95 -34.31
CA TYR A 141 3.62 -10.38 -33.10
C TYR A 141 4.14 -11.45 -32.13
N ASN A 142 3.47 -12.59 -32.04
CA ASN A 142 3.89 -13.65 -31.13
C ASN A 142 5.03 -14.51 -31.66
N PHE A 143 5.25 -14.59 -32.97
CA PHE A 143 6.25 -15.48 -33.55
C PHE A 143 7.06 -14.84 -34.68
N GLU A 144 6.42 -14.44 -35.78
CA GLU A 144 7.14 -14.10 -37.02
C GLU A 144 8.09 -12.92 -36.86
N ALA A 145 7.62 -11.84 -36.21
CA ALA A 145 8.43 -10.65 -35.93
C ALA A 145 9.61 -10.95 -35.00
N LEU A 146 9.52 -12.04 -34.22
CA LEU A 146 10.56 -12.56 -33.33
C LEU A 146 11.43 -13.62 -34.02
N ASN A 147 11.46 -13.63 -35.36
CA ASN A 147 12.27 -14.56 -36.16
C ASN A 147 11.87 -16.04 -35.96
N ILE A 148 10.57 -16.30 -35.72
CA ILE A 148 10.00 -17.64 -35.60
C ILE A 148 9.01 -17.87 -36.77
N PRO A 149 9.48 -18.39 -37.92
CA PRO A 149 8.61 -18.70 -39.04
C PRO A 149 7.64 -19.86 -38.73
N GLU A 150 6.64 -20.05 -39.59
CA GLU A 150 5.55 -21.04 -39.40
C GLU A 150 6.04 -22.48 -39.25
N ASP A 151 7.08 -22.85 -40.00
CA ASP A 151 7.69 -24.17 -40.03
C ASP A 151 8.79 -24.38 -38.97
N HIS A 152 8.97 -23.42 -38.05
CA HIS A 152 10.02 -23.48 -37.05
C HIS A 152 9.63 -24.32 -35.82
N SER A 153 10.49 -25.26 -35.43
CA SER A 153 10.26 -26.18 -34.29
C SER A 153 10.00 -25.49 -32.95
N SER A 154 10.51 -24.26 -32.76
CA SER A 154 10.19 -23.45 -31.57
C SER A 154 8.70 -23.12 -31.44
N ARG A 155 7.91 -23.10 -32.52
CA ARG A 155 6.44 -22.93 -32.40
C ARG A 155 5.82 -24.10 -31.63
N ASP A 156 6.29 -25.32 -31.88
CA ASP A 156 5.83 -26.52 -31.17
C ASP A 156 6.24 -26.51 -29.70
N MET A 157 7.38 -25.91 -29.35
CA MET A 157 7.87 -25.81 -27.97
C MET A 157 6.99 -24.92 -27.07
N HIS A 158 6.13 -24.08 -27.64
CA HIS A 158 5.33 -23.13 -26.88
C HIS A 158 3.92 -23.64 -26.53
N ASP A 159 3.48 -24.75 -27.12
CA ASP A 159 2.19 -25.38 -26.77
C ASP A 159 1.01 -24.37 -26.76
N THR A 160 0.88 -23.60 -27.84
CA THR A 160 0.04 -22.40 -27.94
C THR A 160 -1.47 -22.70 -27.90
N PHE A 161 -2.24 -21.84 -27.22
CA PHE A 161 -3.70 -21.81 -27.31
C PHE A 161 -4.18 -20.90 -28.46
N TYR A 162 -4.69 -21.52 -29.53
CA TYR A 162 -5.31 -20.80 -30.65
C TYR A 162 -6.78 -20.50 -30.38
N SER A 163 -7.29 -19.42 -30.99
CA SER A 163 -8.66 -18.95 -30.85
C SER A 163 -9.28 -18.67 -32.21
N ASP A 164 -10.58 -18.96 -32.34
CA ASP A 164 -11.37 -18.61 -33.53
C ASP A 164 -11.72 -17.11 -33.60
N ILE A 165 -11.32 -16.32 -32.59
CA ILE A 165 -11.49 -14.87 -32.59
C ILE A 165 -10.51 -14.25 -33.58
N LYS A 166 -11.00 -13.32 -34.40
CA LYS A 166 -10.20 -12.60 -35.39
C LYS A 166 -9.97 -11.15 -34.99
N ASP A 167 -8.83 -10.59 -35.40
CA ASP A 167 -8.55 -9.17 -35.25
C ASP A 167 -9.29 -8.30 -36.28
N SER A 168 -9.13 -6.97 -36.18
CA SER A 168 -9.74 -6.02 -37.12
C SER A 168 -9.29 -6.17 -38.59
N LYS A 169 -8.23 -6.96 -38.84
CA LYS A 169 -7.69 -7.29 -40.17
C LYS A 169 -8.00 -8.74 -40.56
N ASN A 170 -8.95 -9.40 -39.88
CA ASN A 170 -9.39 -10.76 -40.15
C ASN A 170 -8.30 -11.85 -39.97
N ARG A 171 -7.29 -11.59 -39.13
CA ARG A 171 -6.25 -12.56 -38.76
C ARG A 171 -6.65 -13.31 -37.51
N ASP A 172 -6.32 -14.60 -37.44
CA ASP A 172 -6.57 -15.43 -36.26
C ASP A 172 -5.76 -14.95 -35.05
N LEU A 173 -6.35 -15.10 -33.87
CA LEU A 173 -5.74 -14.72 -32.61
C LEU A 173 -5.37 -15.96 -31.79
N LEU A 174 -4.38 -15.78 -30.92
CA LEU A 174 -3.90 -16.76 -29.97
C LEU A 174 -3.67 -16.10 -28.61
N LEU A 175 -3.67 -16.89 -27.54
CA LEU A 175 -3.19 -16.41 -26.25
C LEU A 175 -1.66 -16.37 -26.28
N ARG A 176 -1.08 -15.22 -25.94
CA ARG A 176 0.37 -15.03 -26.01
C ARG A 176 1.13 -16.04 -25.13
N THR A 177 2.22 -16.58 -25.66
CA THR A 177 3.04 -17.62 -25.00
C THR A 177 4.20 -17.04 -24.20
N HIS A 178 4.48 -15.76 -24.43
CA HIS A 178 5.47 -14.92 -23.80
C HIS A 178 5.06 -13.43 -23.93
N THR A 179 5.76 -12.53 -23.25
CA THR A 179 5.53 -11.08 -23.26
C THR A 179 6.35 -10.34 -24.33
N SER A 180 7.19 -11.05 -25.09
CA SER A 180 7.96 -10.51 -26.22
C SER A 180 7.16 -9.74 -27.28
N PRO A 181 5.86 -9.99 -27.54
CA PRO A 181 5.07 -9.13 -28.44
C PRO A 181 5.13 -7.64 -28.08
N VAL A 182 5.27 -7.31 -26.80
CA VAL A 182 5.40 -5.93 -26.32
C VAL A 182 6.70 -5.29 -26.81
N GLN A 183 7.79 -6.06 -26.94
CA GLN A 183 9.05 -5.58 -27.50
C GLN A 183 8.85 -5.09 -28.94
N ILE A 184 8.29 -5.94 -29.81
CA ILE A 184 8.04 -5.59 -31.22
C ILE A 184 7.13 -4.36 -31.33
N ARG A 185 6.01 -4.37 -30.61
CA ARG A 185 5.04 -3.26 -30.63
C ARG A 185 5.61 -1.94 -30.11
N THR A 186 6.59 -2.01 -29.21
CA THR A 186 7.25 -0.80 -28.69
C THR A 186 8.27 -0.29 -29.70
N MET A 187 9.06 -1.19 -30.29
CA MET A 187 10.05 -0.83 -31.31
C MET A 187 9.41 -0.27 -32.59
N GLU A 188 8.22 -0.74 -32.98
CA GLU A 188 7.44 -0.18 -34.10
C GLU A 188 6.95 1.26 -33.85
N LYS A 189 6.86 1.70 -32.59
CA LYS A 189 6.21 2.97 -32.20
C LYS A 189 7.19 4.05 -31.75
N GLN A 190 8.40 3.67 -31.39
CA GLN A 190 9.38 4.55 -30.76
C GLN A 190 10.74 4.26 -31.36
N ASP A 191 11.61 5.27 -31.48
CA ASP A 191 13.00 5.07 -31.88
C ASP A 191 13.90 4.85 -30.65
N PRO A 192 15.05 4.18 -30.78
CA PRO A 192 16.03 4.06 -29.70
C PRO A 192 16.56 5.42 -29.21
N PRO A 193 16.97 5.54 -27.93
CA PRO A 193 17.18 4.45 -26.97
C PRO A 193 15.90 3.96 -26.28
N LEU A 194 15.78 2.64 -26.11
CA LEU A 194 14.64 2.00 -25.45
C LEU A 194 15.11 1.12 -24.29
N ARG A 195 14.59 1.36 -23.08
CA ARG A 195 14.73 0.48 -21.90
C ARG A 195 13.36 0.15 -21.36
N ILE A 196 12.89 -1.06 -21.63
CA ILE A 196 11.51 -1.45 -21.37
C ILE A 196 11.48 -2.78 -20.64
N ILE A 197 10.61 -2.89 -19.65
CA ILE A 197 10.18 -4.15 -19.05
C ILE A 197 8.68 -4.33 -19.25
N SER A 198 8.26 -5.57 -19.50
CA SER A 198 6.89 -5.96 -19.80
C SER A 198 6.47 -7.09 -18.87
N PRO A 199 5.91 -6.79 -17.69
CA PRO A 199 5.28 -7.79 -16.85
C PRO A 199 3.94 -8.21 -17.45
N GLY A 200 3.58 -9.49 -17.35
CA GLY A 200 2.27 -9.91 -17.82
C GLY A 200 2.01 -11.40 -17.72
N ARG A 201 0.72 -11.75 -17.79
CA ARG A 201 0.27 -13.14 -17.91
C ARG A 201 0.60 -13.72 -19.28
N VAL A 202 0.97 -14.97 -19.31
CA VAL A 202 1.26 -15.76 -20.50
C VAL A 202 0.61 -17.13 -20.36
N PHE A 203 0.40 -17.80 -21.47
CA PHE A 203 -0.42 -19.00 -21.55
C PHE A 203 0.30 -20.07 -22.36
N ARG A 204 0.35 -21.29 -21.82
CA ARG A 204 0.92 -22.47 -22.49
C ARG A 204 0.09 -23.68 -22.13
N ARG A 205 -0.06 -24.64 -23.03
CA ARG A 205 -0.81 -25.88 -22.78
C ARG A 205 0.05 -26.89 -21.99
N ASP A 206 0.64 -26.43 -20.90
CA ASP A 206 1.41 -27.25 -19.98
C ASP A 206 0.48 -28.01 -19.03
N ALA A 207 0.86 -29.24 -18.69
CA ALA A 207 0.16 -29.99 -17.65
C ALA A 207 0.41 -29.33 -16.28
N ILE A 208 -0.66 -29.19 -15.47
CA ILE A 208 -0.55 -28.58 -14.14
C ILE A 208 0.21 -29.55 -13.22
N ASP A 209 1.36 -29.12 -12.73
CA ASP A 209 2.17 -29.86 -11.75
C ASP A 209 2.79 -28.91 -10.72
N ALA A 210 3.75 -29.38 -9.92
CA ALA A 210 4.37 -28.56 -8.87
C ALA A 210 5.22 -27.38 -9.40
N SER A 211 5.53 -27.35 -10.69
CA SER A 211 6.40 -26.40 -11.39
C SER A 211 5.79 -25.76 -12.64
N HIS A 212 4.68 -26.30 -13.15
CA HIS A 212 4.03 -25.84 -14.39
C HIS A 212 2.55 -25.53 -14.17
N SER A 213 2.06 -24.56 -14.92
CA SER A 213 0.66 -24.13 -14.94
C SER A 213 0.32 -23.64 -16.34
N PHE A 214 -0.94 -23.81 -16.77
CA PHE A 214 -1.40 -23.35 -18.08
C PHE A 214 -1.48 -21.83 -18.20
N VAL A 215 -1.51 -21.13 -17.06
CA VAL A 215 -1.37 -19.68 -16.94
C VAL A 215 -0.26 -19.40 -15.95
N PHE A 216 0.65 -18.51 -16.33
CA PHE A 216 1.70 -18.00 -15.45
C PHE A 216 2.08 -16.58 -15.83
N HIS A 217 3.01 -15.96 -15.10
CA HIS A 217 3.42 -14.59 -15.33
C HIS A 217 4.89 -14.55 -15.74
N GLN A 218 5.18 -13.74 -16.73
CA GLN A 218 6.54 -13.42 -17.13
C GLN A 218 6.79 -11.94 -16.96
N ILE A 219 8.05 -11.61 -16.72
CA ILE A 219 8.58 -10.29 -16.96
C ILE A 219 9.70 -10.44 -17.97
N GLU A 220 9.52 -9.81 -19.12
CA GLU A 220 10.58 -9.66 -20.10
C GLU A 220 11.06 -8.24 -20.11
N GLY A 221 12.34 -8.06 -20.43
CA GLY A 221 12.89 -6.74 -20.63
C GLY A 221 13.81 -6.72 -21.82
N PHE A 222 13.91 -5.55 -22.44
CA PHE A 222 14.85 -5.32 -23.52
C PHE A 222 15.47 -3.92 -23.42
N TYR A 223 16.70 -3.83 -23.89
CA TYR A 223 17.44 -2.59 -24.02
C TYR A 223 18.02 -2.49 -25.42
N VAL A 224 17.72 -1.40 -26.14
CA VAL A 224 18.27 -1.09 -27.46
C VAL A 224 18.85 0.31 -27.46
N ASP A 225 20.12 0.43 -27.85
CA ASP A 225 20.86 1.69 -28.03
C ASP A 225 22.08 1.44 -28.93
N LYS A 226 22.96 2.44 -29.09
CA LYS A 226 24.24 2.27 -29.77
C LYS A 226 25.23 1.52 -28.88
N ASN A 227 25.96 0.57 -29.46
CA ASN A 227 27.06 -0.15 -28.82
C ASN A 227 26.65 -0.94 -27.56
N VAL A 228 25.40 -1.39 -27.48
CA VAL A 228 24.95 -2.34 -26.44
C VAL A 228 25.55 -3.72 -26.71
N SER A 229 26.06 -4.35 -25.66
CA SER A 229 26.81 -5.60 -25.72
C SER A 229 26.32 -6.65 -24.72
N MET A 230 26.82 -7.88 -24.84
CA MET A 230 26.57 -8.95 -23.88
C MET A 230 27.07 -8.61 -22.45
N ALA A 231 28.07 -7.73 -22.33
CA ALA A 231 28.56 -7.29 -21.03
C ALA A 231 27.51 -6.45 -20.29
N ASP A 232 26.78 -5.60 -21.02
CA ASP A 232 25.69 -4.78 -20.46
C ASP A 232 24.54 -5.67 -19.97
N LEU A 233 24.20 -6.72 -20.74
CA LEU A 233 23.22 -7.73 -20.33
C LEU A 233 23.66 -8.43 -19.05
N LYS A 234 24.90 -8.92 -19.01
CA LYS A 234 25.44 -9.63 -17.85
C LYS A 234 25.40 -8.77 -16.60
N TRP A 235 25.87 -7.52 -16.70
CA TRP A 235 25.85 -6.57 -15.59
C TRP A 235 24.42 -6.29 -15.11
N THR A 236 23.51 -6.01 -16.05
CA THR A 236 22.11 -5.72 -15.74
C THR A 236 21.44 -6.86 -14.97
N LEU A 237 21.62 -8.10 -15.44
CA LEU A 237 21.06 -9.29 -14.79
C LEU A 237 21.74 -9.60 -13.45
N GLU A 238 23.04 -9.39 -13.34
CA GLU A 238 23.77 -9.57 -12.08
C GLU A 238 23.29 -8.59 -11.00
N THR A 239 23.16 -7.31 -11.35
CA THR A 239 22.58 -6.29 -10.46
C THR A 239 21.15 -6.64 -10.08
N PHE A 240 20.33 -7.06 -11.05
CA PHE A 240 18.94 -7.46 -10.81
C PHE A 240 18.83 -8.60 -9.79
N ILE A 241 19.61 -9.66 -9.96
CA ILE A 241 19.56 -10.83 -9.08
C ILE A 241 20.12 -10.51 -7.69
N LYS A 242 21.20 -9.73 -7.61
CA LYS A 242 21.79 -9.31 -6.32
C LYS A 242 20.87 -8.40 -5.51
N GLU A 243 20.15 -7.49 -6.15
CA GLU A 243 19.18 -6.63 -5.46
C GLU A 243 18.01 -7.44 -4.88
N LEU A 244 17.61 -8.55 -5.53
CA LEU A 244 16.53 -9.41 -5.06
C LEU A 244 16.96 -10.43 -3.98
N PHE A 245 18.14 -11.05 -4.14
CA PHE A 245 18.55 -12.19 -3.31
C PHE A 245 19.82 -11.93 -2.48
N GLY A 246 20.44 -10.76 -2.62
CA GLY A 246 21.63 -10.32 -1.90
C GLY A 246 22.95 -10.57 -2.63
N GLU A 247 23.99 -9.88 -2.18
CA GLU A 247 25.33 -9.82 -2.79
C GLU A 247 26.08 -11.16 -2.89
N LYS A 248 25.66 -12.17 -2.12
CA LYS A 248 26.31 -13.49 -2.11
C LYS A 248 25.93 -14.35 -3.31
N VAL A 249 24.83 -14.02 -4.00
CA VAL A 249 24.35 -14.81 -5.13
C VAL A 249 25.26 -14.61 -6.33
N THR A 250 25.63 -15.71 -6.98
CA THR A 250 26.43 -15.71 -8.20
C THR A 250 25.61 -16.20 -9.38
N LEU A 251 25.97 -15.73 -10.58
CA LEU A 251 25.32 -16.10 -11.83
C LEU A 251 26.24 -16.93 -12.72
N ARG A 252 25.62 -17.87 -13.44
CA ARG A 252 26.25 -18.67 -14.49
C ARG A 252 25.46 -18.54 -15.77
N PHE A 253 26.11 -18.09 -16.83
CA PHE A 253 25.55 -17.99 -18.17
C PHE A 253 25.97 -19.23 -18.96
N ARG A 254 24.98 -19.99 -19.45
CA ARG A 254 25.18 -21.14 -20.32
C ARG A 254 24.68 -20.78 -21.72
N PRO A 255 25.45 -21.02 -22.79
CA PRO A 255 24.95 -20.86 -24.15
C PRO A 255 23.65 -21.65 -24.32
N SER A 256 22.64 -21.01 -24.91
CA SER A 256 21.36 -21.62 -25.26
C SER A 256 20.85 -21.00 -26.55
N TYR A 257 19.80 -21.57 -27.12
CA TYR A 257 19.23 -21.14 -28.39
C TYR A 257 17.85 -20.54 -28.19
N PHE A 258 17.67 -19.33 -28.70
CA PHE A 258 16.37 -18.69 -28.83
C PHE A 258 16.33 -17.95 -30.17
N PRO A 259 15.31 -18.15 -31.04
CA PRO A 259 15.33 -17.60 -32.40
C PRO A 259 15.46 -16.07 -32.50
N PHE A 260 15.06 -15.34 -31.47
CA PHE A 260 15.06 -13.87 -31.40
C PHE A 260 16.33 -13.26 -30.79
N VAL A 261 17.30 -14.06 -30.35
CA VAL A 261 18.61 -13.57 -29.86
C VAL A 261 19.78 -14.36 -30.44
N GLU A 262 20.91 -13.71 -30.64
CA GLU A 262 22.18 -14.33 -31.01
C GLU A 262 23.37 -13.43 -30.62
N PRO A 263 24.30 -13.88 -29.74
CA PRO A 263 24.23 -15.10 -28.93
C PRO A 263 23.11 -15.13 -27.88
N GLY A 264 22.50 -16.32 -27.71
CA GLY A 264 21.56 -16.65 -26.63
C GLY A 264 22.22 -17.33 -25.42
N ALA A 265 21.61 -17.18 -24.24
CA ALA A 265 22.06 -17.77 -22.99
C ALA A 265 20.91 -18.10 -22.04
N GLU A 266 20.99 -19.24 -21.37
CA GLU A 266 20.27 -19.52 -20.13
C GLU A 266 21.10 -19.04 -18.95
N VAL A 267 20.44 -18.50 -17.94
CA VAL A 267 21.10 -17.97 -16.75
C VAL A 267 20.62 -18.71 -15.53
N ASP A 268 21.58 -19.33 -14.86
CA ASP A 268 21.39 -19.99 -13.58
C ASP A 268 21.93 -19.10 -12.46
N MET A 269 21.29 -19.14 -11.30
CA MET A 269 21.80 -18.54 -10.06
C MET A 269 22.23 -19.61 -9.06
N SER A 270 23.18 -19.28 -8.19
CA SER A 270 23.54 -20.13 -7.05
C SER A 270 22.34 -20.33 -6.12
N CYS A 271 22.17 -21.54 -5.60
CA CYS A 271 21.02 -21.91 -4.78
C CYS A 271 21.05 -21.21 -3.41
N VAL A 272 20.09 -20.32 -3.18
CA VAL A 272 19.91 -19.56 -1.93
C VAL A 272 19.54 -20.41 -0.71
N PHE A 273 19.21 -21.69 -0.90
CA PHE A 273 18.79 -22.58 0.19
C PHE A 273 19.88 -23.54 0.68
N CYS A 274 20.98 -23.71 -0.07
CA CYS A 274 21.98 -24.72 0.27
C CYS A 274 23.43 -24.23 0.32
N ASP A 275 23.72 -22.96 0.05
CA ASP A 275 25.08 -22.38 0.10
C ASP A 275 26.14 -23.28 -0.55
N ASP A 276 25.84 -23.82 -1.73
CA ASP A 276 26.69 -24.76 -2.47
C ASP A 276 27.14 -26.04 -1.71
N LYS A 277 26.50 -26.36 -0.58
CA LYS A 277 26.65 -27.65 0.08
C LYS A 277 26.03 -28.73 -0.81
N LYS A 278 26.89 -29.37 -1.62
CA LYS A 278 26.55 -30.53 -2.44
C LYS A 278 25.83 -31.58 -1.57
N GLY A 279 24.59 -31.89 -1.92
CA GLY A 279 23.70 -32.73 -1.09
C GLY A 279 22.27 -32.82 -1.65
N LYS A 280 21.34 -33.41 -0.88
CA LYS A 280 19.93 -33.65 -1.25
C LYS A 280 19.06 -32.38 -1.20
N CYS A 281 19.46 -31.30 -1.88
CA CYS A 281 18.60 -30.12 -1.99
C CYS A 281 17.48 -30.39 -3.01
N PRO A 282 16.19 -30.37 -2.61
CA PRO A 282 15.08 -30.64 -3.52
C PRO A 282 14.87 -29.51 -4.55
N VAL A 283 15.31 -28.28 -4.24
CA VAL A 283 15.09 -27.10 -5.09
C VAL A 283 16.05 -27.07 -6.28
N CYS A 284 17.35 -27.27 -6.04
CA CYS A 284 18.38 -27.29 -7.10
C CYS A 284 18.75 -28.71 -7.55
N LYS A 285 18.04 -29.74 -7.05
CA LYS A 285 18.31 -31.16 -7.31
C LYS A 285 19.76 -31.58 -7.03
N GLY A 286 20.38 -30.93 -6.03
CA GLY A 286 21.78 -31.16 -5.63
C GLY A 286 22.85 -30.58 -6.55
N THR A 287 22.48 -29.82 -7.58
CA THR A 287 23.45 -29.20 -8.51
C THR A 287 24.11 -27.94 -7.94
N GLY A 288 23.47 -27.29 -6.96
CA GLY A 288 23.85 -25.95 -6.48
C GLY A 288 23.35 -24.81 -7.37
N TRP A 289 22.77 -25.10 -8.54
CA TRP A 289 22.34 -24.11 -9.51
C TRP A 289 20.84 -24.18 -9.75
N ILE A 290 20.23 -23.02 -9.97
CA ILE A 290 18.81 -22.87 -10.28
C ILE A 290 18.69 -22.01 -11.53
N GLU A 291 18.15 -22.59 -12.60
CA GLU A 291 17.74 -21.83 -13.78
C GLU A 291 16.65 -20.81 -13.37
N VAL A 292 16.82 -19.55 -13.78
CA VAL A 292 15.92 -18.46 -13.41
C VAL A 292 15.46 -17.60 -14.60
N LEU A 293 16.25 -17.51 -15.67
CA LEU A 293 15.93 -16.65 -16.80
C LEU A 293 16.63 -17.10 -18.10
N GLY A 294 16.02 -16.78 -19.23
CA GLY A 294 16.64 -16.84 -20.56
C GLY A 294 16.96 -15.43 -21.05
N ALA A 295 18.07 -15.24 -21.76
CA ALA A 295 18.50 -13.92 -22.22
C ALA A 295 19.43 -14.01 -23.44
N GLY A 296 19.70 -12.88 -24.09
CA GLY A 296 20.70 -12.80 -25.15
C GLY A 296 20.71 -11.45 -25.85
N THR A 297 21.62 -11.28 -26.79
CA THR A 297 21.66 -10.09 -27.64
C THR A 297 20.63 -10.21 -28.76
N ILE A 298 19.82 -9.17 -28.99
CA ILE A 298 18.70 -9.21 -29.94
C ILE A 298 19.22 -9.54 -31.34
N HIS A 299 18.59 -10.52 -31.98
CA HIS A 299 19.00 -10.97 -33.32
C HIS A 299 18.78 -9.86 -34.36
N PRO A 300 19.71 -9.61 -35.30
CA PRO A 300 19.58 -8.54 -36.30
C PRO A 300 18.28 -8.57 -37.12
N LYS A 301 17.74 -9.76 -37.40
CA LYS A 301 16.44 -9.91 -38.09
C LYS A 301 15.26 -9.32 -37.30
N VAL A 302 15.31 -9.37 -35.97
CA VAL A 302 14.27 -8.78 -35.10
C VAL A 302 14.37 -7.26 -35.08
N LEU A 303 15.58 -6.71 -35.13
CA LEU A 303 15.76 -5.26 -35.31
C LEU A 303 15.21 -4.81 -36.68
N LYS A 304 15.56 -5.54 -37.74
CA LYS A 304 15.11 -5.24 -39.11
C LYS A 304 13.61 -5.39 -39.31
N SER A 305 12.94 -6.31 -38.60
CA SER A 305 11.47 -6.46 -38.67
C SER A 305 10.73 -5.25 -38.06
N CYS A 306 11.42 -4.44 -37.26
CA CYS A 306 10.91 -3.20 -36.68
C CYS A 306 11.51 -1.93 -37.34
N ASP A 307 12.02 -2.05 -38.57
CA ASP A 307 12.65 -0.95 -39.33
C ASP A 307 13.91 -0.33 -38.66
N TYR A 308 14.58 -1.06 -37.77
CA TYR A 308 15.83 -0.61 -37.18
C TYR A 308 17.05 -1.08 -37.97
N ASP A 309 17.97 -0.16 -38.23
CA ASP A 309 19.28 -0.46 -38.80
C ASP A 309 20.15 -1.22 -37.79
N SER A 310 20.35 -2.52 -38.05
CA SER A 310 21.15 -3.41 -37.20
C SER A 310 22.65 -3.11 -37.20
N ASP A 311 23.14 -2.30 -38.14
CA ASP A 311 24.55 -1.88 -38.16
C ASP A 311 24.77 -0.67 -37.24
N LYS A 312 23.69 0.07 -36.94
CA LYS A 312 23.69 1.24 -36.06
C LYS A 312 23.23 0.92 -34.63
N TRP A 313 22.22 0.07 -34.51
CA TRP A 313 21.56 -0.24 -33.24
C TRP A 313 21.85 -1.67 -32.82
N SER A 314 22.13 -1.85 -31.54
CA SER A 314 22.26 -3.16 -30.92
C SER A 314 21.47 -3.20 -29.62
N GLY A 315 21.24 -4.40 -29.08
CA GLY A 315 20.47 -4.53 -27.87
C GLY A 315 20.51 -5.92 -27.28
N PHE A 316 19.94 -6.05 -26.09
CA PHE A 316 19.71 -7.33 -25.44
C PHE A 316 18.27 -7.46 -24.98
N ALA A 317 17.84 -8.70 -24.80
CA ALA A 317 16.56 -9.05 -24.21
C ALA A 317 16.75 -10.17 -23.17
N PHE A 318 15.84 -10.23 -22.21
CA PHE A 318 15.76 -11.28 -21.21
C PHE A 318 14.32 -11.56 -20.82
N GLY A 319 14.05 -12.77 -20.34
CA GLY A 319 12.75 -13.21 -19.85
C GLY A 319 12.86 -14.05 -18.60
N ALA A 320 12.03 -13.73 -17.61
CA ALA A 320 11.99 -14.39 -16.32
C ALA A 320 10.56 -14.81 -15.96
N GLY A 321 10.40 -16.06 -15.51
CA GLY A 321 9.13 -16.55 -14.95
C GLY A 321 8.93 -16.04 -13.53
N VAL A 322 7.89 -15.24 -13.29
CA VAL A 322 7.65 -14.58 -12.00
C VAL A 322 7.39 -15.58 -10.89
N GLU A 323 6.67 -16.67 -11.17
CA GLU A 323 6.35 -17.69 -10.17
C GLU A 323 7.61 -18.37 -9.64
N ARG A 324 8.61 -18.58 -10.50
CA ARG A 324 9.90 -19.13 -10.05
C ARG A 324 10.53 -18.19 -9.03
N PHE A 325 10.56 -16.89 -9.30
CA PHE A 325 11.08 -15.90 -8.34
C PHE A 325 10.25 -15.83 -7.06
N ALA A 326 8.92 -15.86 -7.16
CA ALA A 326 8.05 -15.88 -5.99
C ALA A 326 8.32 -17.11 -5.11
N MET A 327 8.44 -18.29 -5.73
CA MET A 327 8.77 -19.51 -5.00
C MET A 327 10.11 -19.42 -4.26
N LEU A 328 11.12 -18.82 -4.88
CA LEU A 328 12.44 -18.63 -4.28
C LEU A 328 12.42 -17.59 -3.15
N LEU A 329 11.75 -16.44 -3.35
CA LEU A 329 11.66 -15.36 -2.36
C LEU A 329 10.85 -15.74 -1.12
N PHE A 330 9.76 -16.49 -1.31
CA PHE A 330 8.83 -16.85 -0.25
C PHE A 330 9.02 -18.29 0.26
N GLY A 331 9.97 -19.05 -0.29
CA GLY A 331 10.22 -20.44 0.11
C GLY A 331 9.07 -21.40 -0.23
N ILE A 332 8.30 -21.11 -1.27
CA ILE A 332 7.15 -21.93 -1.71
C ILE A 332 7.67 -23.11 -2.53
N LYS A 333 7.23 -24.32 -2.17
CA LYS A 333 7.71 -25.56 -2.79
C LYS A 333 6.88 -26.01 -4.00
N ASP A 334 5.64 -25.56 -4.09
CA ASP A 334 4.67 -26.01 -5.07
C ASP A 334 3.97 -24.79 -5.68
N MET A 335 4.12 -24.61 -7.00
CA MET A 335 3.57 -23.48 -7.74
C MET A 335 2.05 -23.42 -7.64
N ARG A 336 1.35 -24.56 -7.50
CA ARG A 336 -0.13 -24.63 -7.47
C ARG A 336 -0.73 -23.84 -6.31
N VAL A 337 0.01 -23.73 -5.21
CA VAL A 337 -0.36 -22.92 -4.04
C VAL A 337 -0.60 -21.44 -4.40
N LEU A 338 0.06 -20.94 -5.45
CA LEU A 338 -0.12 -19.57 -5.94
C LEU A 338 -1.44 -19.37 -6.71
N TYR A 339 -2.15 -20.45 -7.07
CA TYR A 339 -3.38 -20.43 -7.87
C TYR A 339 -4.60 -20.98 -7.12
N GLU A 340 -4.39 -21.78 -6.07
CA GLU A 340 -5.45 -22.27 -5.18
C GLU A 340 -6.13 -21.14 -4.39
N ASN A 341 -5.44 -20.00 -4.20
CA ASN A 341 -5.93 -18.83 -3.48
C ASN A 341 -6.38 -19.14 -2.04
N ASP A 342 -5.70 -20.06 -1.35
CA ASP A 342 -6.01 -20.39 0.04
C ASP A 342 -5.70 -19.22 0.99
N LEU A 343 -6.74 -18.65 1.59
CA LEU A 343 -6.63 -17.51 2.52
C LEU A 343 -5.72 -17.78 3.72
N ARG A 344 -5.54 -19.04 4.15
CA ARG A 344 -4.64 -19.40 5.25
C ARG A 344 -3.18 -19.21 4.86
N ILE A 345 -2.88 -19.42 3.59
CA ILE A 345 -1.54 -19.28 3.01
C ILE A 345 -1.30 -17.81 2.66
N LEU A 346 -2.25 -17.17 1.95
CA LEU A 346 -2.14 -15.77 1.54
C LEU A 346 -2.05 -14.77 2.70
N LYS A 347 -2.53 -15.13 3.90
CA LYS A 347 -2.35 -14.32 5.12
C LYS A 347 -0.94 -14.39 5.70
N ARG A 348 -0.15 -15.42 5.35
CA ARG A 348 1.20 -15.67 5.88
C ARG A 348 2.31 -15.23 4.92
N LEU A 349 1.96 -14.95 3.66
CA LEU A 349 2.83 -14.50 2.58
C LEU A 349 2.51 -13.04 2.24
#